data_AF-A0A7Y2B4F6-F1
#
_entry.id   AF-A0A7Y2B4F6-F1
#
_cell.length_a   1.000
_cell.length_b   1.000
_cell.length_c   1.000
_cell.angle_alpha   90.00
_cell.angle_beta   90.00
_cell.angle_gamma   90.00
#
_symmetry.space_group_name_H-M   'P 1'
#
loop_
_entity.id
_entity.type
_entity.pdbx_description
1 polymer ?
#
loop_
_entity_poly.entity_id
_entity_poly.type
_entity_poly.pdbx_seq_one_letter_code
_entity_poly.pdbx_strand_id
1 'polypeptide(L)'
;MNFRRMALLVLVLGAVLHAAPATALDRVWVATIPGGASIETAWSLGAEVFDRTPEMFVLGDAASAAKLAGAGWTVDGPYDLDADKRHTIGYEKGTSFGLADIDFSIAAPGARIIWARGRSLLTESTDEFPHIDYGQQHRDIKLQNLRKRPIRRPIVQAPARDKAAATTFLPIISDIVAQVDSNALKTWVDNLSGENSILVSGNPFTITTRWTDNAQCDTAERYVLERFQAMGIPAQFDPYSFSGTDARNVVATITGSET
;
A
#
# COMPACT_ATOMS: atom_id res chain seq x y z
N MET A 1 -63.67 4.86 -1.61
CA MET A 1 -63.66 5.50 -0.28
C MET A 1 -62.31 5.21 0.36
N ASN A 2 -61.46 6.25 0.42
CA ASN A 2 -60.35 6.53 1.34
C ASN A 2 -59.26 5.47 1.68
N PHE A 3 -58.11 5.66 1.02
CA PHE A 3 -56.75 5.86 1.57
C PHE A 3 -56.31 5.14 2.86
N ARG A 4 -55.15 4.48 2.78
CA ARG A 4 -53.98 4.85 3.61
C ARG A 4 -52.63 4.48 2.95
N ARG A 5 -51.77 5.50 2.89
CA ARG A 5 -50.34 5.49 2.54
C ARG A 5 -49.49 4.96 3.71
N MET A 6 -48.18 4.79 3.44
CA MET A 6 -47.01 4.70 4.35
C MET A 6 -46.43 3.29 4.49
N ALA A 7 -45.12 3.05 4.41
CA ALA A 7 -43.98 3.92 4.14
C ALA A 7 -42.82 3.03 3.65
N LEU A 8 -42.17 3.45 2.56
CA LEU A 8 -40.90 2.91 2.09
C LEU A 8 -39.80 3.45 3.02
N LEU A 9 -39.29 2.63 3.93
CA LEU A 9 -38.15 2.97 4.78
C LEU A 9 -36.87 2.55 4.05
N VAL A 10 -36.33 3.42 3.19
CA VAL A 10 -34.98 3.26 2.65
C VAL A 10 -34.01 3.80 3.70
N LEU A 11 -33.29 2.90 4.37
CA LEU A 11 -32.25 3.25 5.33
C LEU A 11 -30.91 3.30 4.59
N VAL A 12 -30.62 4.42 3.92
CA VAL A 12 -29.27 4.71 3.41
C VAL A 12 -28.43 5.19 4.58
N LEU A 13 -27.72 4.28 5.23
CA LEU A 13 -26.64 4.63 6.16
C LEU A 13 -25.38 4.95 5.33
N GLY A 14 -25.41 6.10 4.65
CA GLY A 14 -24.23 6.65 3.99
C GLY A 14 -23.30 7.24 5.05
N ALA A 15 -22.40 6.42 5.59
CA ALA A 15 -21.23 6.94 6.28
C ALA A 15 -20.33 7.61 5.23
N VAL A 16 -20.64 8.87 4.91
CA VAL A 16 -19.70 9.74 4.20
C VAL A 16 -18.59 10.04 5.19
N LEU A 17 -17.57 9.18 5.20
CA LEU A 17 -16.24 9.60 5.63
C LEU A 17 -15.89 10.78 4.72
N HIS A 18 -16.09 12.00 5.21
CA HIS A 18 -15.44 13.16 4.64
C HIS A 18 -13.94 12.93 4.83
N ALA A 19 -13.30 12.33 3.82
CA ALA A 19 -11.87 12.42 3.69
C ALA A 19 -11.58 13.92 3.58
N ALA A 20 -11.06 14.50 4.67
CA ALA A 20 -10.56 15.86 4.63
C ALA A 20 -9.67 15.98 3.38
N PRO A 21 -9.81 17.05 2.58
CA PRO A 21 -8.92 17.26 1.44
C PRO A 21 -7.49 17.17 1.99
N ALA A 22 -6.65 16.36 1.34
CA ALA A 22 -5.27 16.22 1.75
C ALA A 22 -4.65 17.61 1.69
N THR A 23 -4.43 18.22 2.85
CA THR A 23 -3.75 19.50 2.95
C THR A 23 -2.39 19.30 2.29
N ALA A 24 -2.08 20.15 1.30
CA ALA A 24 -0.77 20.10 0.68
C ALA A 24 0.27 20.29 1.79
N LEU A 25 1.30 19.45 1.81
CA LEU A 25 2.44 19.61 2.70
C LEU A 25 3.20 20.87 2.26
N ASP A 26 2.93 21.99 2.91
CA ASP A 26 3.63 23.26 2.72
C ASP A 26 4.89 23.34 3.59
N ARG A 27 4.94 22.56 4.67
CA ARG A 27 6.08 22.44 5.58
C ARG A 27 6.31 21.01 6.04
N VAL A 28 7.57 20.68 6.28
CA VAL A 28 7.97 19.41 6.87
C VAL A 28 9.02 19.55 7.95
N TRP A 29 9.06 18.57 8.84
CA TRP A 29 10.15 18.36 9.79
C TRP A 29 10.80 17.02 9.48
N VAL A 30 12.09 16.90 9.78
CA VAL A 30 12.85 15.65 9.56
C VAL A 30 13.38 15.16 10.89
N ALA A 31 12.94 13.98 11.33
CA ALA A 31 13.44 13.34 12.54
C ALA A 31 14.47 12.26 12.17
N THR A 32 15.66 12.31 12.76
CA THR A 32 16.65 11.23 12.63
C THR A 32 16.21 10.04 13.47
N ILE A 33 16.22 8.84 12.89
CA ILE A 33 15.81 7.61 13.57
C ILE A 33 16.93 7.17 14.53
N PRO A 34 16.70 7.12 15.85
CA PRO A 34 17.68 6.57 16.78
C PRO A 34 17.93 5.08 16.49
N GLY A 35 19.13 4.59 16.76
CA GLY A 35 19.50 3.20 16.49
C GLY A 35 18.49 2.19 17.05
N GLY A 36 17.90 1.40 16.17
CA GLY A 36 16.91 0.37 16.51
C GLY A 36 15.45 0.85 16.64
N ALA A 37 15.19 2.16 16.56
CA ALA A 37 13.83 2.67 16.55
C ALA A 37 13.11 2.34 15.24
N SER A 38 11.81 2.10 15.34
CA SER A 38 10.97 1.74 14.19
C SER A 38 9.84 2.75 13.99
N ILE A 39 9.07 2.60 12.89
CA ILE A 39 7.90 3.45 12.65
C ILE A 39 6.82 3.23 13.70
N GLU A 40 6.71 2.01 14.22
CA GLU A 40 5.82 1.65 15.33
C GLU A 40 6.20 2.41 16.61
N THR A 41 7.49 2.66 16.83
CA THR A 41 7.95 3.48 17.95
C THR A 41 7.44 4.92 17.80
N ALA A 42 7.60 5.52 16.62
CA ALA A 42 7.07 6.87 16.36
C ALA A 42 5.54 6.95 16.51
N TRP A 43 4.80 5.93 16.03
CA TRP A 43 3.35 5.88 16.21
C TRP A 43 2.93 5.72 17.67
N SER A 44 3.69 4.96 18.48
CA SER A 44 3.43 4.81 19.91
C SER A 44 3.59 6.13 20.68
N LEU A 45 4.50 7.00 20.21
CA LEU A 45 4.66 8.38 20.69
C LEU A 45 3.58 9.33 20.16
N GLY A 46 2.69 8.83 19.31
CA GLY A 46 1.59 9.59 18.72
C GLY A 46 1.99 10.47 17.55
N ALA A 47 3.18 10.31 16.98
CA ALA A 47 3.60 11.07 15.79
C ALA A 47 2.90 10.56 14.52
N GLU A 48 2.68 11.46 13.58
CA GLU A 48 2.28 11.16 12.21
C GLU A 48 3.50 11.25 11.29
N VAL A 49 3.75 10.17 10.56
CA VAL A 49 4.92 10.05 9.66
C VAL A 49 4.40 10.04 8.24
N PHE A 50 4.85 10.98 7.41
CA PHE A 50 4.50 11.07 6.00
C PHE A 50 5.32 10.13 5.15
N ASP A 51 6.63 10.07 5.38
CA ASP A 51 7.52 9.17 4.68
C ASP A 51 8.74 8.81 5.50
N ARG A 52 9.53 7.86 5.01
CA ARG A 52 10.72 7.39 5.73
C ARG A 52 11.82 6.85 4.83
N THR A 53 13.03 6.93 5.35
CA THR A 53 14.17 6.10 4.94
C THR A 53 14.59 5.24 6.14
N PRO A 54 15.61 4.38 6.01
CA PRO A 54 16.19 3.69 7.16
C PRO A 54 16.75 4.60 8.26
N GLU A 55 17.03 5.88 7.99
CA GLU A 55 17.70 6.78 8.95
C GLU A 55 16.89 8.05 9.27
N MET A 56 15.78 8.32 8.57
CA MET A 56 14.93 9.47 8.87
C MET A 56 13.41 9.20 8.73
N PHE A 57 12.63 10.00 9.45
CA PHE A 57 11.20 10.20 9.25
C PHE A 57 10.92 11.63 8.79
N VAL A 58 10.03 11.76 7.80
CA VAL A 58 9.45 13.04 7.40
C VAL A 58 8.10 13.22 8.07
N LEU A 59 7.91 14.35 8.75
CA LEU A 59 6.73 14.70 9.51
C LEU A 59 6.05 15.90 8.86
N GLY A 60 4.72 15.90 8.78
CA GLY A 60 3.95 16.97 8.17
C GLY A 60 3.45 18.05 9.13
N ASP A 61 3.72 17.90 10.43
CA ASP A 61 3.19 18.83 11.44
C ASP A 61 4.12 18.99 12.65
N ALA A 62 4.03 20.17 13.28
CA ALA A 62 4.84 20.55 14.43
C ALA A 62 4.53 19.71 15.69
N ALA A 63 3.32 19.18 15.83
CA ALA A 63 2.95 18.40 17.02
C ALA A 63 3.61 17.02 17.00
N SER A 64 3.69 16.39 15.83
CA SER A 64 4.46 15.17 15.59
C SER A 64 5.95 15.39 15.83
N ALA A 65 6.50 16.50 15.34
CA ALA A 65 7.89 16.90 15.60
C ALA A 65 8.16 17.05 17.11
N ALA A 66 7.29 17.76 17.83
CA ALA A 66 7.42 17.97 19.28
C ALA A 66 7.35 16.65 20.07
N LYS A 67 6.49 15.71 19.68
CA LYS A 67 6.38 14.39 20.33
C LYS A 67 7.68 13.58 20.21
N LEU A 68 8.29 13.55 19.02
CA LEU A 68 9.55 12.84 18.82
C LEU A 68 10.73 13.55 19.52
N ALA A 69 10.79 14.88 19.44
CA ALA A 69 11.80 15.66 20.16
C ALA A 69 11.70 15.45 21.69
N GLY A 70 10.49 15.44 22.25
CA GLY A 70 10.25 15.14 23.66
C GLY A 70 10.65 13.73 24.09
N ALA A 71 10.70 12.78 23.15
CA ALA A 71 11.23 11.44 23.35
C ALA A 71 12.76 11.34 23.14
N GLY A 72 13.45 12.47 22.97
CA GLY A 72 14.90 12.55 22.80
C GLY A 72 15.40 12.32 21.36
N TRP A 73 14.52 12.36 20.36
CA TRP A 73 14.92 12.20 18.97
C TRP A 73 15.46 13.53 18.43
N THR A 74 16.48 13.47 17.57
CA THR A 74 16.96 14.66 16.85
C THR A 74 15.97 15.03 15.76
N VAL A 75 15.36 16.21 15.85
CA VAL A 75 14.39 16.72 14.86
C VAL A 75 14.90 18.04 14.29
N ASP A 76 15.01 18.11 12.97
CA ASP A 76 15.39 19.29 12.20
C ASP A 76 14.16 19.88 11.48
N GLY A 77 14.21 21.19 11.18
CA GLY A 77 13.14 21.94 10.51
C GLY A 77 12.43 22.95 11.43
N PRO A 78 11.31 23.55 10.98
CA PRO A 78 10.59 23.25 9.75
C PRO A 78 11.37 23.61 8.48
N TYR A 79 11.09 22.89 7.40
CA TYR A 79 11.50 23.20 6.04
C TYR A 79 10.27 23.57 5.22
N ASP A 80 10.28 24.75 4.63
CA ASP A 80 9.23 25.20 3.70
C ASP A 80 9.37 24.44 2.38
N LEU A 81 8.25 23.90 1.90
CA LEU A 81 8.15 23.16 0.65
C LEU A 81 7.46 24.04 -0.40
N ASP A 82 8.15 24.27 -1.51
CA ASP A 82 7.58 24.94 -2.67
C ASP A 82 6.52 24.05 -3.34
N ALA A 83 5.26 24.47 -3.33
CA ALA A 83 4.13 23.69 -3.83
C ALA A 83 4.22 23.39 -5.34
N ASP A 84 4.97 24.18 -6.10
CA ASP A 84 5.16 23.99 -7.53
C ASP A 84 6.33 23.05 -7.87
N LYS A 85 7.10 22.63 -6.86
CA LYS A 85 8.21 21.69 -7.01
C LYS A 85 7.81 20.27 -6.62
N ARG A 86 8.56 19.32 -7.16
CA ARG A 86 8.54 17.93 -6.70
C ARG A 86 9.46 17.80 -5.50
N HIS A 87 9.00 17.12 -4.46
CA HIS A 87 9.82 16.75 -3.30
C HIS A 87 10.08 15.26 -3.32
N THR A 88 11.32 14.88 -3.12
CA THR A 88 11.75 13.48 -3.13
C THR A 88 12.56 13.19 -1.88
N ILE A 89 12.38 11.99 -1.34
CA ILE A 89 13.28 11.47 -0.32
C ILE A 89 14.20 10.43 -0.94
N GLY A 90 15.45 10.46 -0.51
CA GLY A 90 16.53 9.67 -1.06
C GLY A 90 17.24 8.86 0.01
N TYR A 91 17.68 7.68 -0.38
CA TYR A 91 18.55 6.85 0.45
C TYR A 91 19.64 6.17 -0.38
N GLU A 92 20.88 6.29 0.07
CA GLU A 92 22.03 5.60 -0.53
C GLU A 92 22.12 4.16 -0.03
N LYS A 93 22.12 3.21 -0.97
CA LYS A 93 22.39 1.80 -0.66
C LYS A 93 23.89 1.55 -0.52
N GLY A 94 24.22 0.62 0.37
CA GLY A 94 25.59 0.14 0.56
C GLY A 94 26.34 0.86 1.69
N THR A 95 27.66 0.76 1.68
CA THR A 95 28.56 1.09 2.79
C THR A 95 29.39 2.37 2.58
N SER A 96 29.16 3.12 1.51
CA SER A 96 30.07 4.19 1.10
C SER A 96 29.47 5.59 1.32
N PHE A 97 30.23 6.42 2.06
CA PHE A 97 30.22 7.89 2.21
C PHE A 97 28.87 8.62 2.20
N GLY A 98 28.50 9.21 3.34
CA GLY A 98 27.25 9.96 3.51
C GLY A 98 26.96 11.00 2.41
N LEU A 99 25.66 11.25 2.21
CA LEU A 99 25.09 12.06 1.12
C LEU A 99 25.35 13.57 1.25
N ALA A 100 25.96 14.02 2.35
CA ALA A 100 26.15 15.45 2.64
C ALA A 100 27.13 16.14 1.67
N ASP A 101 28.05 15.39 1.07
CA ASP A 101 29.10 15.93 0.19
C ASP A 101 28.75 15.80 -1.31
N ILE A 102 27.54 15.33 -1.65
CA ILE A 102 27.13 15.21 -3.05
C ILE A 102 26.62 16.55 -3.57
N ASP A 103 27.28 17.07 -4.61
CA ASP A 103 26.77 18.18 -5.39
C ASP A 103 25.68 17.68 -6.36
N PHE A 104 24.42 17.87 -5.97
CA PHE A 104 23.26 17.51 -6.80
C PHE A 104 22.95 18.53 -7.90
N SER A 105 23.61 19.69 -7.93
CA SER A 105 23.43 20.65 -9.03
C SER A 105 23.91 20.08 -10.37
N ILE A 106 24.81 19.08 -10.31
CA ILE A 106 25.31 18.31 -11.45
C ILE A 106 24.31 17.24 -11.90
N ALA A 107 23.44 16.78 -10.99
CA ALA A 107 22.51 15.70 -11.26
C ALA A 107 21.21 16.17 -11.92
N ALA A 108 20.58 17.26 -11.46
CA ALA A 108 19.38 17.80 -12.10
C ALA A 108 19.37 19.33 -12.07
N PRO A 109 19.17 20.02 -13.20
CA PRO A 109 18.97 21.47 -13.20
C PRO A 109 17.82 21.85 -12.27
N GLY A 110 18.08 22.73 -11.29
CA GLY A 110 17.08 23.18 -10.33
C GLY A 110 16.82 22.26 -9.14
N ALA A 111 17.54 21.13 -9.01
CA ALA A 111 17.49 20.31 -7.80
C ALA A 111 18.23 20.97 -6.64
N ARG A 112 17.62 20.94 -5.45
CA ARG A 112 18.19 21.46 -4.20
C ARG A 112 18.01 20.43 -3.09
N ILE A 113 19.07 20.17 -2.31
CA ILE A 113 18.95 19.45 -1.04
C ILE A 113 18.26 20.37 -0.03
N ILE A 114 17.14 19.93 0.53
CA ILE A 114 16.47 20.60 1.65
C ILE A 114 17.05 20.11 2.99
N TRP A 115 17.33 18.81 3.09
CA TRP A 115 17.95 18.20 4.25
C TRP A 115 18.81 17.00 3.84
N ALA A 116 19.95 16.79 4.50
CA ALA A 116 20.74 15.58 4.34
C ALA A 116 21.49 15.24 5.65
N ARG A 117 21.47 13.97 6.02
CA ARG A 117 22.29 13.42 7.12
C ARG A 117 22.50 11.93 6.89
N GLY A 118 23.71 11.46 7.17
CA GLY A 118 24.06 10.06 6.94
C GLY A 118 23.85 9.68 5.48
N ARG A 119 23.06 8.65 5.24
CA ARG A 119 22.70 8.16 3.89
C ARG A 119 21.30 8.54 3.47
N SER A 120 20.68 9.52 4.13
CA SER A 120 19.34 9.98 3.79
C SER A 120 19.33 11.44 3.39
N LEU A 121 18.45 11.77 2.45
CA LEU A 121 18.23 13.14 2.02
C LEU A 121 16.75 13.42 1.72
N LEU A 122 16.41 14.69 1.75
CA LEU A 122 15.19 15.26 1.24
C LEU A 122 15.59 16.34 0.23
N THR A 123 15.03 16.27 -0.96
CA THR A 123 15.32 17.18 -2.08
C THR A 123 14.05 17.79 -2.65
N GLU A 124 14.21 18.94 -3.29
CA GLU A 124 13.22 19.53 -4.18
C GLU A 124 13.81 19.67 -5.60
N SER A 125 12.97 19.55 -6.62
CA SER A 125 13.34 19.76 -8.02
C SER A 125 12.14 20.25 -8.84
N THR A 126 12.40 20.95 -9.95
CA THR A 126 11.36 21.33 -10.92
C THR A 126 10.92 20.14 -11.76
N ASP A 127 11.88 19.28 -12.13
CA ASP A 127 11.67 18.11 -12.97
C ASP A 127 11.87 16.80 -12.20
N GLU A 128 11.64 15.68 -12.89
CA GLU A 128 11.99 14.37 -12.36
C GLU A 128 13.48 14.29 -12.07
N PHE A 129 13.81 13.82 -10.87
CA PHE A 129 15.20 13.63 -10.49
C PHE A 129 15.77 12.51 -11.37
N PRO A 130 16.79 12.77 -12.21
CA PRO A 130 17.35 11.73 -13.05
C PRO A 130 17.99 10.68 -12.16
N HIS A 131 17.98 9.43 -12.63
CA HIS A 131 18.84 8.41 -12.07
C HIS A 131 20.28 8.92 -12.10
N ILE A 132 20.86 9.16 -10.92
CA ILE A 132 22.22 9.67 -10.80
C ILE A 132 23.16 8.48 -10.94
N ASP A 133 23.63 8.21 -12.15
CA ASP A 133 24.74 7.30 -12.38
C ASP A 133 26.05 8.11 -12.27
N TYR A 134 26.63 8.16 -11.06
CA TYR A 134 27.96 8.73 -10.87
C TYR A 134 28.99 7.80 -11.52
N GLY A 135 29.53 8.21 -12.68
CA GLY A 135 30.51 7.42 -13.42
C GLY A 135 31.67 6.91 -12.55
N GLN A 136 32.10 5.66 -12.80
CA GLN A 136 33.16 4.90 -12.10
C GLN A 136 32.94 4.65 -10.59
N GLN A 137 32.01 5.36 -9.94
CA GLN A 137 31.57 5.16 -8.55
C GLN A 137 30.04 5.08 -8.53
N HIS A 138 29.49 3.96 -9.02
CA HIS A 138 28.05 3.70 -9.04
C HIS A 138 27.46 3.81 -7.62
N ARG A 139 26.97 4.99 -7.24
CA ARG A 139 26.21 5.19 -6.01
C ARG A 139 24.75 4.89 -6.31
N ASP A 140 24.25 3.79 -5.78
CA ASP A 140 22.84 3.39 -5.92
C ASP A 140 21.98 4.18 -4.93
N ILE A 141 21.60 5.40 -5.34
CA ILE A 141 20.67 6.25 -4.59
C ILE A 141 19.25 5.91 -5.02
N LYS A 142 18.47 5.38 -4.07
CA LYS A 142 17.02 5.19 -4.25
C LYS A 142 16.31 6.50 -3.96
N LEU A 143 15.63 7.03 -4.97
CA LEU A 143 14.77 8.20 -4.85
C LEU A 143 13.30 7.77 -4.90
N GLN A 144 12.46 8.44 -4.13
CA GLN A 144 11.01 8.29 -4.19
C GLN A 144 10.33 9.63 -3.93
N ASN A 145 9.21 9.89 -4.60
CA ASN A 145 8.40 11.08 -4.36
C ASN A 145 7.86 11.08 -2.92
N LEU A 146 7.96 12.24 -2.27
CA LEU A 146 7.39 12.45 -0.94
C LEU A 146 5.87 12.24 -0.99
N ARG A 147 5.36 11.40 -0.09
CA ARG A 147 3.93 11.15 0.03
C ARG A 147 3.17 12.42 0.41
N LYS A 148 1.98 12.61 -0.18
CA LYS A 148 1.05 13.70 0.17
C LYS A 148 0.15 13.39 1.38
N ARG A 149 0.31 12.21 2.00
CA ARG A 149 -0.51 11.74 3.13
C ARG A 149 0.35 10.94 4.11
N PRO A 150 0.01 10.94 5.42
CA PRO A 150 0.68 10.09 6.40
C PRO A 150 0.67 8.62 5.99
N ILE A 151 1.76 7.90 6.29
CA ILE A 151 1.79 6.44 6.27
C ILE A 151 0.69 5.95 7.21
N ARG A 152 -0.26 5.18 6.66
CA ARG A 152 -1.35 4.60 7.45
C ARG A 152 -0.76 3.69 8.52
N ARG A 153 -1.22 3.88 9.75
CA ARG A 153 -1.02 2.91 10.82
C ARG A 153 -1.68 1.60 10.38
N PRO A 154 -1.04 0.43 10.61
CA PRO A 154 -1.73 -0.84 10.52
C PRO A 154 -3.00 -0.72 11.34
N ILE A 155 -4.12 -1.13 10.76
CA ILE A 155 -5.34 -1.26 11.52
C ILE A 155 -5.00 -2.33 12.57
N VAL A 156 -4.81 -1.91 13.82
CA VAL A 156 -4.75 -2.86 14.93
C VAL A 156 -6.05 -3.61 14.83
N GLN A 157 -5.96 -4.90 14.49
CA GLN A 157 -7.12 -5.76 14.37
C GLN A 157 -7.90 -5.58 15.67
N ALA A 158 -9.09 -4.98 15.58
CA ALA A 158 -9.93 -4.83 16.75
C ALA A 158 -10.01 -6.22 17.40
N PRO A 159 -9.91 -6.33 18.75
CA PRO A 159 -10.06 -7.62 19.40
C PRO A 159 -11.29 -8.27 18.80
N ALA A 160 -11.13 -9.51 18.32
CA ALA A 160 -12.20 -10.23 17.67
C ALA A 160 -13.45 -10.04 18.53
N ARG A 161 -14.46 -9.37 17.98
CA ARG A 161 -15.70 -9.12 18.70
C ARG A 161 -16.15 -10.48 19.22
N ASP A 162 -16.48 -10.57 20.51
CA ASP A 162 -16.95 -11.83 21.07
C ASP A 162 -17.97 -12.42 20.09
N LYS A 163 -17.73 -13.68 19.70
CA LYS A 163 -18.53 -14.42 18.71
C LYS A 163 -20.04 -14.42 19.05
N ALA A 164 -20.39 -14.00 20.26
CA ALA A 164 -21.71 -13.86 20.82
C ALA A 164 -22.55 -12.66 20.34
N ALA A 165 -22.07 -11.78 19.45
CA ALA A 165 -22.84 -10.59 19.04
C ALA A 165 -23.45 -10.68 17.60
N ALA A 166 -24.21 -11.74 17.34
CA ALA A 166 -25.32 -11.83 16.38
C ALA A 166 -25.95 -13.24 16.44
N THR A 167 -26.66 -13.57 17.51
CA THR A 167 -27.19 -14.94 17.72
C THR A 167 -28.56 -15.19 17.07
N THR A 168 -29.08 -14.26 16.28
CA THR A 168 -30.28 -14.52 15.46
C THR A 168 -30.11 -13.88 14.09
N PHE A 169 -29.39 -14.57 13.23
CA PHE A 169 -29.45 -14.30 11.81
C PHE A 169 -30.85 -14.63 11.30
N LEU A 170 -31.31 -13.92 10.26
CA LEU A 170 -32.46 -14.40 9.49
C LEU A 170 -32.17 -15.83 9.02
N PRO A 171 -33.16 -16.74 8.97
CA PRO A 171 -32.94 -18.13 8.58
C PRO A 171 -32.14 -18.26 7.28
N ILE A 172 -32.46 -17.44 6.27
CA ILE A 172 -31.73 -17.41 4.99
C ILE A 172 -30.24 -17.10 5.13
N ILE A 173 -29.85 -16.22 6.07
CA ILE A 173 -28.43 -15.91 6.32
C ILE A 173 -27.75 -17.10 7.00
N SER A 174 -28.45 -17.77 7.92
CA SER A 174 -27.94 -18.99 8.56
C SER A 174 -27.73 -20.09 7.53
N ASP A 175 -28.68 -20.25 6.58
CA ASP A 175 -28.61 -21.22 5.50
C ASP A 175 -27.44 -20.93 4.54
N ILE A 176 -27.17 -19.65 4.24
CA ILE A 176 -26.01 -19.25 3.42
C ILE A 176 -24.70 -19.55 4.16
N VAL A 177 -24.61 -19.22 5.45
CA VAL A 177 -23.41 -19.49 6.26
C VAL A 177 -23.16 -20.99 6.39
N ALA A 178 -24.21 -21.79 6.55
CA ALA A 178 -24.11 -23.25 6.64
C ALA A 178 -23.60 -23.92 5.35
N GLN A 179 -23.71 -23.23 4.20
CA GLN A 179 -23.17 -23.71 2.92
C GLN A 179 -21.66 -23.47 2.77
N VAL A 180 -21.03 -22.67 3.65
CA VAL A 180 -19.59 -22.39 3.59
C VAL A 180 -18.80 -23.53 4.21
N ASP A 181 -18.13 -24.32 3.37
CA ASP A 181 -17.19 -25.35 3.81
C ASP A 181 -15.80 -24.73 4.09
N SER A 182 -15.42 -24.71 5.37
CA SER A 182 -14.13 -24.19 5.82
C SER A 182 -12.93 -25.02 5.32
N ASN A 183 -13.10 -26.33 5.14
CA ASN A 183 -12.04 -27.19 4.60
C ASN A 183 -11.85 -26.94 3.11
N ALA A 184 -12.95 -26.73 2.38
CA ALA A 184 -12.88 -26.33 0.98
C ALA A 184 -12.15 -25.00 0.84
N LEU A 185 -12.52 -23.98 1.64
CA LEU A 185 -11.84 -22.69 1.66
C LEU A 185 -10.33 -22.82 1.96
N LYS A 186 -9.97 -23.60 2.99
CA LYS A 186 -8.55 -23.84 3.29
C LYS A 186 -7.83 -24.48 2.11
N THR A 187 -8.44 -25.48 1.47
CA THR A 187 -7.88 -26.12 0.27
C THR A 187 -7.63 -25.12 -0.86
N TRP A 188 -8.55 -24.16 -1.07
CA TRP A 188 -8.33 -23.08 -2.05
C TRP A 188 -7.10 -22.22 -1.73
N VAL A 189 -6.94 -21.85 -0.47
CA VAL A 189 -5.81 -21.04 0.00
C VAL A 189 -4.51 -21.82 -0.14
N ASP A 190 -4.47 -23.08 0.31
CA ASP A 190 -3.31 -23.97 0.22
C ASP A 190 -2.88 -24.17 -1.25
N ASN A 191 -3.84 -24.35 -2.15
CA ASN A 191 -3.59 -24.50 -3.58
C ASN A 191 -2.98 -23.23 -4.21
N LEU A 192 -3.54 -22.04 -3.91
CA LEU A 192 -3.06 -20.77 -4.48
C LEU A 192 -1.79 -20.22 -3.81
N SER A 193 -1.49 -20.67 -2.60
CA SER A 193 -0.27 -20.31 -1.88
C SER A 193 0.93 -21.19 -2.26
N GLY A 194 0.69 -22.34 -2.90
CA GLY A 194 1.75 -23.28 -3.28
C GLY A 194 2.01 -24.37 -2.26
N GLU A 195 1.23 -24.44 -1.18
CA GLU A 195 1.33 -25.50 -0.18
C GLU A 195 1.02 -26.88 -0.79
N ASN A 196 0.05 -26.92 -1.71
CA ASN A 196 -0.34 -28.12 -2.44
C ASN A 196 0.13 -28.11 -3.90
N SER A 197 0.42 -29.30 -4.43
CA SER A 197 0.49 -29.51 -5.88
C SER A 197 -0.92 -29.55 -6.48
N ILE A 198 -1.12 -28.79 -7.56
CA ILE A 198 -2.39 -28.63 -8.27
C ILE A 198 -2.28 -29.14 -9.70
N LEU A 199 -3.42 -29.38 -10.36
CA LEU A 199 -3.46 -29.66 -11.80
C LEU A 199 -3.80 -28.39 -12.55
N VAL A 200 -2.97 -28.04 -13.54
CA VAL A 200 -3.20 -26.95 -14.49
C VAL A 200 -3.09 -27.52 -15.89
N SER A 201 -4.17 -27.42 -16.67
CA SER A 201 -4.26 -28.01 -18.02
C SER A 201 -3.87 -29.50 -18.04
N GLY A 202 -4.24 -30.22 -16.98
CA GLY A 202 -3.96 -31.65 -16.80
C GLY A 202 -2.58 -32.01 -16.25
N ASN A 203 -1.67 -31.05 -16.08
CA ASN A 203 -0.31 -31.30 -15.60
C ASN A 203 -0.16 -30.91 -14.11
N PRO A 204 0.57 -31.70 -13.30
CA PRO A 204 0.93 -31.31 -11.94
C PRO A 204 1.80 -30.05 -11.93
N PHE A 205 1.46 -29.11 -11.07
CA PHE A 205 2.15 -27.84 -10.91
C PHE A 205 2.07 -27.36 -9.46
N THR A 206 3.14 -26.72 -8.97
CA THR A 206 3.15 -26.09 -7.64
C THR A 206 3.48 -24.62 -7.82
N ILE A 207 2.59 -23.75 -7.35
CA ILE A 207 2.76 -22.30 -7.45
C ILE A 207 3.86 -21.89 -6.48
N THR A 208 4.99 -21.37 -6.98
CA THR A 208 6.05 -20.83 -6.10
C THR A 208 6.03 -19.30 -6.05
N THR A 209 5.45 -18.67 -7.06
CA THR A 209 5.25 -17.21 -7.11
C THR A 209 4.01 -16.85 -7.92
N ARG A 210 3.41 -15.71 -7.59
CA ARG A 210 2.30 -15.06 -8.33
C ARG A 210 2.65 -13.61 -8.66
N TRP A 211 3.94 -13.33 -8.78
CA TRP A 211 4.43 -12.02 -9.18
C TRP A 211 4.15 -11.81 -10.68
N THR A 212 3.58 -10.66 -11.03
CA THR A 212 3.03 -10.36 -12.37
C THR A 212 4.05 -10.50 -13.50
N ASP A 213 5.32 -10.20 -13.26
CA ASP A 213 6.39 -10.31 -14.29
C ASP A 213 7.00 -11.73 -14.34
N ASN A 214 6.18 -12.76 -14.12
CA ASN A 214 6.62 -14.15 -14.08
C ASN A 214 5.61 -15.09 -14.74
N ALA A 215 6.08 -16.00 -15.59
CA ALA A 215 5.23 -16.99 -16.28
C ALA A 215 4.45 -17.94 -15.34
N GLN A 216 4.85 -18.06 -14.07
CA GLN A 216 4.05 -18.81 -13.09
C GLN A 216 2.76 -18.07 -12.71
N CYS A 217 2.71 -16.74 -12.81
CA CYS A 217 1.48 -15.96 -12.61
C CYS A 217 0.43 -16.38 -13.65
N ASP A 218 0.83 -16.48 -14.91
CA ASP A 218 -0.03 -16.97 -15.99
C ASP A 218 -0.60 -18.37 -15.71
N THR A 219 0.23 -19.24 -15.13
CA THR A 219 -0.17 -20.62 -14.78
C THR A 219 -1.15 -20.63 -13.59
N ALA A 220 -0.94 -19.77 -12.60
CA ALA A 220 -1.86 -19.59 -11.48
C ALA A 220 -3.21 -19.01 -11.94
N GLU A 221 -3.21 -18.06 -12.87
CA GLU A 221 -4.43 -17.53 -13.48
C GLU A 221 -5.18 -18.60 -14.28
N ARG A 222 -4.44 -19.43 -15.04
CA ARG A 222 -5.02 -20.59 -15.74
C ARG A 222 -5.72 -21.53 -14.77
N TYR A 223 -5.10 -21.83 -13.64
CA TYR A 223 -5.73 -22.63 -12.59
C TYR A 223 -7.07 -22.01 -12.16
N VAL A 224 -7.10 -20.73 -11.82
CA VAL A 224 -8.33 -20.03 -11.39
C VAL A 224 -9.41 -20.06 -12.48
N LEU A 225 -9.04 -19.87 -13.75
CA LEU A 225 -9.96 -19.98 -14.88
C LEU A 225 -10.59 -21.38 -14.96
N GLU A 226 -9.78 -22.44 -14.96
CA GLU A 226 -10.23 -23.84 -15.03
C GLU A 226 -11.14 -24.18 -13.86
N ARG A 227 -10.87 -23.59 -12.70
CA ARG A 227 -11.67 -23.74 -11.49
C ARG A 227 -13.06 -23.12 -11.61
N PHE A 228 -13.19 -21.90 -12.14
CA PHE A 228 -14.50 -21.32 -12.41
C PHE A 228 -15.27 -22.10 -13.48
N GLN A 229 -14.58 -22.53 -14.53
CA GLN A 229 -15.19 -23.35 -15.59
C GLN A 229 -15.70 -24.69 -15.06
N ALA A 230 -14.95 -25.33 -14.15
CA ALA A 230 -15.38 -26.57 -13.48
C ALA A 230 -16.62 -26.37 -12.59
N MET A 231 -16.88 -25.16 -12.11
CA MET A 231 -18.11 -24.80 -11.38
C MET A 231 -19.27 -24.46 -12.32
N GLY A 232 -19.07 -24.52 -13.65
CA GLY A 232 -20.07 -24.10 -14.64
C GLY A 232 -20.21 -22.58 -14.75
N ILE A 233 -19.27 -21.80 -14.21
CA ILE A 233 -19.29 -20.35 -14.29
C ILE A 233 -18.51 -19.92 -15.55
N PRO A 234 -19.14 -19.16 -16.48
CA PRO A 234 -18.43 -18.60 -17.62
C PRO A 234 -17.28 -17.72 -17.14
N ALA A 235 -16.07 -18.07 -17.53
CA ALA A 235 -14.86 -17.33 -17.19
C ALA A 235 -13.96 -17.17 -18.41
N GLN A 236 -13.30 -16.02 -18.50
CA GLN A 236 -12.40 -15.64 -19.60
C GLN A 236 -11.19 -14.87 -19.07
N PHE A 237 -10.14 -14.78 -19.89
CA PHE A 237 -9.07 -13.82 -19.64
C PHE A 237 -9.44 -12.44 -20.18
N ASP A 238 -9.01 -11.41 -19.47
CA ASP A 238 -9.11 -10.01 -19.88
C ASP A 238 -7.68 -9.41 -19.88
N PRO A 239 -6.99 -9.40 -21.04
CA PRO A 239 -5.60 -8.97 -21.13
C PRO A 239 -5.45 -7.44 -21.06
N TYR A 240 -4.35 -6.98 -20.47
CA TYR A 240 -3.98 -5.57 -20.39
C TYR A 240 -2.46 -5.39 -20.35
N SER A 241 -1.98 -4.18 -20.61
CA SER A 241 -0.55 -3.85 -20.56
C SER A 241 -0.31 -2.59 -19.73
N PHE A 242 0.76 -2.55 -18.95
CA PHE A 242 1.18 -1.38 -18.18
C PHE A 242 2.70 -1.32 -18.07
N SER A 243 3.31 -0.14 -18.25
CA SER A 243 4.76 0.09 -18.09
C SER A 243 5.67 -0.94 -18.80
N GLY A 244 5.25 -1.47 -19.96
CA GLY A 244 6.01 -2.47 -20.71
C GLY A 244 5.81 -3.92 -20.27
N THR A 245 4.94 -4.18 -19.28
CA THR A 245 4.53 -5.51 -18.84
C THR A 245 3.16 -5.85 -19.41
N ASP A 246 3.04 -7.02 -20.03
CA ASP A 246 1.76 -7.62 -20.42
C ASP A 246 1.24 -8.50 -19.29
N ALA A 247 -0.04 -8.36 -18.95
CA ALA A 247 -0.71 -9.08 -17.89
C ALA A 247 -2.16 -9.39 -18.27
N ARG A 248 -2.88 -10.14 -17.43
CA ARG A 248 -4.30 -10.42 -17.64
C ARG A 248 -5.04 -10.62 -16.33
N ASN A 249 -6.35 -10.34 -16.35
CA ASN A 249 -7.25 -10.72 -15.29
C ASN A 249 -7.99 -12.02 -15.65
N VAL A 250 -8.51 -12.72 -14.65
CA VAL A 250 -9.51 -13.78 -14.84
C VAL A 250 -10.87 -13.21 -14.44
N VAL A 251 -11.78 -13.12 -15.40
CA VAL A 251 -13.13 -12.56 -15.18
C VAL A 251 -14.14 -13.68 -15.28
N ALA A 252 -14.85 -13.94 -14.17
CA ALA A 252 -15.94 -14.90 -14.08
C ALA A 252 -17.26 -14.16 -13.87
N THR A 253 -18.28 -14.45 -14.67
CA THR A 253 -19.56 -13.72 -14.64
C THR A 253 -20.71 -14.64 -14.26
N ILE A 254 -21.46 -14.26 -13.25
CA ILE A 254 -22.75 -14.85 -12.90
C ILE A 254 -23.81 -13.78 -13.15
N THR A 255 -24.71 -14.03 -14.09
CA THR A 255 -25.83 -13.12 -14.35
C THR A 255 -26.96 -13.44 -13.37
N GLY A 256 -27.41 -12.42 -12.63
CA GLY A 256 -28.61 -12.55 -11.82
C GLY A 256 -29.85 -12.70 -12.71
N SER A 257 -30.76 -13.58 -12.35
CA SER A 257 -32.10 -13.63 -12.92
C SER A 257 -33.07 -13.02 -11.91
N GLU A 258 -33.77 -11.96 -12.30
CA GLU A 258 -34.96 -11.53 -11.56
C GLU A 258 -36.12 -12.45 -11.99
N THR A 259 -36.64 -13.22 -11.05
CA THR A 259 -37.90 -13.98 -11.18
C THR A 259 -38.86 -13.53 -10.11
#